data_AF-A0A5J9TPY9-F1
#
_entry.id   AF-A0A5J9TPY9-F1
#
_cell.length_a   1.000
_cell.length_b   1.000
_cell.length_c   1.000
_cell.angle_alpha   90.00
_cell.angle_beta   90.00
_cell.angle_gamma   90.00
#
_symmetry.space_group_name_H-M   'P 1'
#
loop_
_entity.id
_entity.type
_entity.pdbx_description
1 polymer ?
#
loop_
_entity_poly.entity_id
_entity_poly.type
_entity_poly.pdbx_seq_one_letter_code
_entity_poly.pdbx_strand_id
1 'polypeptide(L)'
;MDRGVTVASSGIERWQLRRGDHIYAWRSSAAKTYSHHGIYESDKKVIHFANPAVQSSTGFSSSSAFTSSSFIFCWECRQSMHGGGVVSCCLDCFLEGDNLCLFAYGVPFWFYTASNIGHAVVRSRLTCHVTDEDPPEKVLERANHLLREGFGTYDATVNNCFDFAFYCKTGGSIVTPARAVMIAVNPEPVQSNQTCMIL
;
A
#
# COMPACT_ATOMS: atom_id res chain seq x y z
N MET A 1 2.74 5.51 -20.21
CA MET A 1 3.22 4.25 -19.61
C MET A 1 4.58 3.95 -20.20
N ASP A 2 5.67 4.17 -19.46
CA ASP A 2 7.02 4.10 -20.04
C ASP A 2 8.07 3.60 -19.01
N ARG A 3 7.62 2.86 -17.99
CA ARG A 3 8.47 2.39 -16.87
C ARG A 3 8.46 0.87 -16.74
N GLY A 4 8.30 0.15 -17.86
CA GLY A 4 8.35 -1.31 -17.90
C GLY A 4 7.06 -2.04 -17.48
N VAL A 5 6.01 -1.31 -17.06
CA VAL A 5 4.70 -1.92 -16.75
C VAL A 5 3.97 -2.29 -18.04
N THR A 6 3.54 -3.53 -18.13
CA THR A 6 2.81 -4.14 -19.25
C THR A 6 1.61 -4.94 -18.71
N VAL A 7 0.76 -5.45 -19.61
CA VAL A 7 -0.36 -6.33 -19.22
C VAL A 7 0.12 -7.57 -18.47
N ALA A 8 1.33 -8.07 -18.77
CA ALA A 8 1.87 -9.30 -18.20
C ALA A 8 2.82 -9.08 -17.01
N SER A 9 3.27 -7.85 -16.75
CA SER A 9 4.26 -7.58 -15.71
C SER A 9 4.16 -6.16 -15.19
N SER A 10 4.24 -6.02 -13.88
CA SER A 10 4.39 -4.76 -13.15
C SER A 10 5.76 -4.62 -12.47
N GLY A 11 6.65 -5.60 -12.65
CA GLY A 11 7.98 -5.59 -12.06
C GLY A 11 8.81 -4.43 -12.60
N ILE A 12 9.48 -3.71 -11.70
CA ILE A 12 10.38 -2.62 -12.05
C ILE A 12 11.71 -2.76 -11.31
N GLU A 13 12.75 -2.15 -11.88
CA GLU A 13 14.05 -2.01 -11.25
C GLU A 13 14.10 -0.79 -10.34
N ARG A 14 14.98 -0.82 -9.32
CA ARG A 14 15.11 0.28 -8.35
C ARG A 14 15.43 1.63 -8.99
N TRP A 15 16.26 1.66 -10.02
CA TRP A 15 16.62 2.89 -10.73
C TRP A 15 15.44 3.54 -11.46
N GLN A 16 14.36 2.78 -11.68
CA GLN A 16 13.15 3.32 -12.27
C GLN A 16 12.29 4.06 -11.25
N LEU A 17 12.46 3.83 -9.93
CA LEU A 17 11.62 4.37 -8.85
C LEU A 17 11.60 5.91 -8.84
N ARG A 18 10.43 6.45 -8.49
CA ARG A 18 10.18 7.87 -8.34
C ARG A 18 9.45 8.13 -7.03
N ARG A 19 9.77 9.26 -6.41
CA ARG A 19 9.06 9.76 -5.22
C ARG A 19 7.56 9.78 -5.48
N GLY A 20 6.77 9.27 -4.54
CA GLY A 20 5.30 9.19 -4.65
C GLY A 20 4.78 7.97 -5.42
N ASP A 21 5.63 7.04 -5.84
CA ASP A 21 5.19 5.80 -6.47
C ASP A 21 4.37 4.94 -5.49
N HIS A 22 3.27 4.37 -6.00
CA HIS A 22 2.58 3.27 -5.33
C HIS A 22 3.27 1.96 -5.73
N ILE A 23 4.02 1.39 -4.80
CA ILE A 23 4.73 0.13 -4.98
C ILE A 23 4.04 -0.99 -4.23
N TYR A 24 4.26 -2.21 -4.68
CA TYR A 24 3.79 -3.38 -3.96
C TYR A 24 4.73 -4.57 -4.15
N ALA A 25 4.62 -5.54 -3.23
CA ALA A 25 5.29 -6.82 -3.30
C ALA A 25 4.28 -7.95 -3.13
N TRP A 26 4.42 -9.02 -3.91
CA TRP A 26 3.56 -10.20 -3.78
C TRP A 26 4.04 -11.07 -2.62
N ARG A 27 3.18 -11.22 -1.61
CA ARG A 27 3.39 -12.10 -0.46
C ARG A 27 2.68 -13.42 -0.68
N SER A 28 3.40 -14.52 -0.45
CA SER A 28 2.83 -15.86 -0.45
C SER A 28 2.82 -16.41 0.97
N SER A 29 1.63 -16.77 1.46
CA SER A 29 1.46 -17.56 2.68
C SER A 29 0.86 -18.92 2.33
N ALA A 30 0.99 -19.91 3.21
CA ALA A 30 0.51 -21.28 2.99
C ALA A 30 -0.98 -21.41 2.58
N ALA A 31 -1.78 -20.36 2.78
CA ALA A 31 -3.20 -20.35 2.42
C ALA A 31 -3.57 -19.40 1.26
N LYS A 32 -2.83 -18.29 1.03
CA LYS A 32 -3.21 -17.24 0.05
C LYS A 32 -2.00 -16.40 -0.41
N THR A 33 -2.04 -15.99 -1.68
CA THR A 33 -1.19 -14.92 -2.24
C THR A 33 -1.92 -13.58 -2.15
N TYR A 34 -1.25 -12.55 -1.65
CA TYR A 34 -1.76 -11.17 -1.59
C TYR A 34 -0.65 -10.19 -1.94
N SER A 35 -0.98 -8.99 -2.41
CA SER A 35 -0.02 -7.90 -2.56
C SER A 35 0.02 -7.02 -1.31
N HIS A 36 1.22 -6.75 -0.81
CA HIS A 36 1.45 -5.74 0.22
C HIS A 36 1.83 -4.42 -0.43
N HIS A 37 1.11 -3.35 -0.10
CA HIS A 37 1.17 -2.07 -0.81
C HIS A 37 1.78 -0.95 0.05
N GLY A 38 2.47 -0.01 -0.59
CA GLY A 38 3.09 1.15 0.07
C GLY A 38 3.35 2.32 -0.87
N ILE A 39 3.66 3.48 -0.28
CA ILE A 39 4.05 4.71 -0.98
C ILE A 39 5.55 4.93 -0.81
N TYR A 40 6.28 4.94 -1.92
CA TYR A 40 7.73 5.14 -1.94
C TYR A 40 8.09 6.63 -1.82
N GLU A 41 8.90 6.98 -0.83
CA GLU A 41 9.51 8.31 -0.70
C GLU A 41 11.02 8.28 -0.95
N SER A 42 11.70 7.21 -0.53
CA SER A 42 13.12 6.94 -0.79
C SER A 42 13.47 5.49 -0.42
N ASP A 43 14.68 5.03 -0.75
CA ASP A 43 15.18 3.72 -0.29
C ASP A 43 15.14 3.53 1.23
N LYS A 44 15.19 4.63 1.99
CA LYS A 44 15.10 4.61 3.45
C LYS A 44 13.69 4.79 3.99
N LYS A 45 12.72 5.10 3.14
CA LYS A 45 11.36 5.45 3.56
C LYS A 45 10.30 5.05 2.54
N VAL A 46 9.57 4.01 2.89
CA VAL A 46 8.31 3.56 2.31
C VAL A 46 7.26 3.65 3.42
N ILE A 47 6.17 4.36 3.15
CA ILE A 47 5.05 4.51 4.09
C ILE A 47 3.98 3.52 3.69
N HIS A 48 3.50 2.71 4.63
CA HIS A 48 2.50 1.69 4.34
C HIS A 48 1.60 1.41 5.54
N PHE A 49 0.38 0.93 5.26
CA PHE A 49 -0.56 0.53 6.30
C PHE A 49 -0.38 -0.95 6.61
N ALA A 50 0.03 -1.27 7.83
CA ALA A 50 0.50 -2.59 8.21
C ALA A 50 -0.47 -3.29 9.17
N ASN A 51 -0.70 -4.58 8.93
CA ASN A 51 -1.50 -5.40 9.81
C ASN A 51 -0.73 -5.66 11.12
N PRO A 52 -1.25 -5.26 12.30
CA PRO A 52 -0.58 -5.49 13.58
C PRO A 52 -0.38 -6.99 13.90
N ALA A 53 -1.26 -7.87 13.40
CA ALA A 53 -1.20 -9.32 13.68
C ALA A 53 -0.10 -10.05 12.89
N VAL A 54 0.22 -9.61 11.67
CA VAL A 54 1.25 -10.25 10.83
C VAL A 54 2.65 -9.88 11.32
N GLN A 55 2.82 -8.68 11.87
CA GLN A 55 4.09 -8.24 12.44
C GLN A 55 4.52 -9.06 13.67
N SER A 56 3.56 -9.61 14.43
CA SER A 56 3.84 -10.55 15.54
C SER A 56 4.42 -11.90 15.11
N SER A 57 4.24 -12.28 13.84
CA SER A 57 4.61 -13.61 13.33
C SER A 57 5.98 -13.66 12.64
N THR A 58 6.55 -12.53 12.24
CA THR A 58 7.91 -12.44 11.68
C THR A 58 8.96 -12.30 12.80
N GLY A 59 9.13 -13.38 13.57
CA GLY A 59 10.33 -13.63 14.38
C GLY A 59 10.81 -12.46 15.25
N PHE A 60 10.07 -12.16 16.31
CA PHE A 60 10.60 -11.44 17.48
C PHE A 60 11.52 -12.36 18.31
N SER A 61 12.57 -12.90 17.69
CA SER A 61 13.56 -13.73 18.41
C SER A 61 14.91 -13.03 18.43
N SER A 62 15.25 -12.49 19.59
CA SER A 62 16.59 -12.03 19.96
C SER A 62 17.51 -13.23 20.21
N SER A 63 17.75 -14.07 19.21
CA SER A 63 18.76 -15.14 19.34
C SER A 63 19.18 -15.67 17.99
N SER A 64 20.49 -15.61 17.76
CA SER A 64 21.24 -16.31 16.73
C SER A 64 21.00 -17.82 16.80
N ALA A 65 20.05 -18.33 16.01
CA ALA A 65 19.95 -19.74 15.68
C ALA A 65 19.32 -19.91 14.30
N PHE A 66 20.01 -20.67 13.46
CA PHE A 66 19.75 -20.86 12.04
C PHE A 66 18.43 -21.59 11.78
N THR A 67 17.48 -20.94 11.11
CA THR A 67 16.44 -21.57 10.28
C THR A 67 16.26 -20.73 9.01
N SER A 68 16.47 -21.34 7.86
CA SER A 68 16.48 -20.72 6.53
C SER A 68 15.08 -20.30 6.06
N SER A 69 14.65 -19.06 6.32
CA SER A 69 13.64 -18.31 5.53
C SER A 69 13.16 -16.99 6.16
N SER A 70 13.62 -16.60 7.35
CA SER A 70 13.11 -15.38 8.01
C SER A 70 13.93 -14.15 7.60
N PHE A 71 13.35 -13.27 6.78
CA PHE A 71 13.93 -11.96 6.47
C PHE A 71 14.15 -11.17 7.78
N ILE A 72 15.36 -10.64 7.99
CA ILE A 72 15.70 -9.91 9.21
C ILE A 72 15.47 -8.41 8.96
N PHE A 73 14.45 -7.85 9.60
CA PHE A 73 14.24 -6.40 9.63
C PHE A 73 15.43 -5.68 10.30
N CYS A 74 15.85 -4.56 9.72
CA CYS A 74 16.85 -3.71 10.35
C CYS A 74 16.32 -3.12 11.66
N TRP A 75 17.23 -2.72 12.56
CA TRP A 75 16.89 -2.21 13.88
C TRP A 75 15.89 -1.04 13.82
N GLU A 76 16.14 -0.04 12.97
CA GLU A 76 15.30 1.16 12.86
C GLU A 76 13.87 0.83 12.40
N CYS A 77 13.74 -0.05 11.39
CA CYS A 77 12.43 -0.46 10.88
C CYS A 77 11.67 -1.33 11.88
N ARG A 78 12.38 -2.15 12.65
CA ARG A 78 11.76 -2.91 13.74
C ARG A 78 11.11 -1.96 14.74
N GLN A 79 11.85 -0.93 15.18
CA GLN A 79 11.36 0.06 16.13
C GLN A 79 10.16 0.85 15.60
N SER A 80 10.22 1.29 14.33
CA SER A 80 9.16 2.12 13.73
C SER A 80 7.85 1.37 13.47
N MET A 81 7.89 0.05 13.41
CA MET A 81 6.72 -0.78 13.09
C MET A 81 5.97 -1.27 14.35
N HIS A 82 6.58 -1.17 15.54
CA HIS A 82 5.93 -1.56 16.80
C HIS A 82 4.62 -0.81 17.04
N GLY A 83 3.49 -1.53 17.03
CA GLY A 83 2.15 -0.99 17.28
C GLY A 83 1.18 -1.10 16.10
N GLY A 84 1.68 -1.37 14.88
CA GLY A 84 0.86 -1.46 13.68
C GLY A 84 0.30 -0.10 13.22
N GLY A 85 -0.70 -0.13 12.34
CA GLY A 85 -1.26 1.09 11.76
C GLY A 85 -0.46 1.58 10.56
N VAL A 86 -0.41 2.90 10.33
CA VAL A 86 0.40 3.47 9.25
C VAL A 86 1.82 3.64 9.79
N VAL A 87 2.78 3.01 9.12
CA VAL A 87 4.18 2.94 9.56
C VAL A 87 5.11 3.28 8.41
N SER A 88 6.38 3.54 8.72
CA SER A 88 7.42 3.72 7.71
C SER A 88 8.60 2.78 7.93
N CYS A 89 9.12 2.22 6.84
CA CYS A 89 10.33 1.37 6.85
C CYS A 89 11.22 1.66 5.63
N CYS A 90 12.41 1.05 5.55
CA CYS A 90 13.22 1.10 4.35
C CYS A 90 12.67 0.18 3.25
N LEU A 91 13.08 0.42 2.00
CA LEU A 91 12.62 -0.35 0.84
C LEU A 91 12.93 -1.84 0.98
N ASP A 92 14.10 -2.21 1.50
CA ASP A 92 14.47 -3.62 1.67
C ASP A 92 13.57 -4.33 2.68
N CYS A 93 13.28 -3.66 3.80
CA CYS A 93 12.34 -4.16 4.80
C CYS A 93 10.90 -4.22 4.29
N PHE A 94 10.49 -3.27 3.45
CA PHE A 94 9.20 -3.35 2.78
C PHE A 94 9.12 -4.54 1.82
N LEU A 95 10.21 -4.84 1.11
CA LEU A 95 10.24 -5.92 0.12
C LEU A 95 10.42 -7.30 0.73
N GLU A 96 11.06 -7.46 1.90
CA GLU A 96 11.34 -8.76 2.53
C GLU A 96 11.99 -9.80 1.58
N GLY A 97 12.71 -9.33 0.56
CA GLY A 97 13.32 -10.17 -0.48
C GLY A 97 12.40 -10.50 -1.68
N ASP A 98 11.14 -10.08 -1.67
CA ASP A 98 10.22 -10.22 -2.80
C ASP A 98 10.45 -9.16 -3.89
N ASN A 99 9.84 -9.40 -5.06
CA ASN A 99 9.96 -8.52 -6.22
C ASN A 99 9.30 -7.15 -6.01
N LEU A 100 9.99 -6.10 -6.45
CA LEU A 100 9.47 -4.75 -6.52
C LEU A 100 8.52 -4.59 -7.72
N CYS A 101 7.25 -4.28 -7.44
CA CYS A 101 6.25 -3.99 -8.48
C CYS A 101 5.72 -2.56 -8.36
N LEU A 102 5.40 -1.95 -9.50
CA LEU A 102 4.77 -0.63 -9.61
C LEU A 102 3.28 -0.77 -9.93
N PHE A 103 2.43 -0.10 -9.16
CA PHE A 103 1.01 -0.01 -9.48
C PHE A 103 0.73 1.10 -10.48
N ALA A 104 0.08 0.79 -11.61
CA ALA A 104 -0.16 1.76 -12.68
C ALA A 104 -1.51 2.49 -12.56
N TYR A 105 -1.51 3.81 -12.73
CA TYR A 105 -2.68 4.68 -12.76
C TYR A 105 -2.92 5.27 -14.15
N GLY A 106 -4.10 5.85 -14.39
CA GLY A 106 -4.46 6.48 -15.66
C GLY A 106 -4.43 5.50 -16.84
N VAL A 107 -4.66 4.21 -16.59
CA VAL A 107 -4.58 3.19 -17.63
C VAL A 107 -5.85 3.18 -18.48
N PRO A 108 -5.78 2.93 -19.80
CA PRO A 108 -6.98 2.81 -20.60
C PRO A 108 -7.79 1.58 -20.16
N PHE A 109 -9.11 1.63 -20.31
CA PHE A 109 -10.02 0.59 -19.80
C PHE A 109 -9.68 -0.82 -20.29
N TRP A 110 -9.28 -0.98 -21.57
CA TRP A 110 -8.87 -2.27 -22.11
C TRP A 110 -7.63 -2.85 -21.42
N PHE A 111 -6.71 -1.99 -20.99
CA PHE A 111 -5.52 -2.41 -20.26
C PHE A 111 -5.89 -2.84 -18.85
N TYR A 112 -6.77 -2.09 -18.19
CA TYR A 112 -7.30 -2.44 -16.87
C TYR A 112 -7.99 -3.81 -16.89
N THR A 113 -8.86 -4.07 -17.86
CA THR A 113 -9.57 -5.34 -17.97
C THR A 113 -8.63 -6.49 -18.30
N ALA A 114 -7.66 -6.29 -19.20
CA ALA A 114 -6.69 -7.32 -19.58
C ALA A 114 -5.68 -7.65 -18.47
N SER A 115 -5.23 -6.65 -17.72
CA SER A 115 -4.21 -6.83 -16.67
C SER A 115 -4.79 -7.41 -15.36
N ASN A 116 -6.10 -7.25 -15.15
CA ASN A 116 -6.80 -7.69 -13.94
C ASN A 116 -7.84 -8.80 -14.21
N ILE A 117 -7.66 -9.61 -15.26
CA ILE A 117 -8.58 -10.73 -15.61
C ILE A 117 -8.75 -11.65 -14.40
N GLY A 118 -10.00 -11.90 -13.99
CA GLY A 118 -10.34 -12.74 -12.83
C GLY A 118 -10.01 -12.12 -11.46
N HIS A 119 -9.41 -10.92 -11.42
CA HIS A 119 -8.91 -10.25 -10.22
C HIS A 119 -9.72 -9.00 -9.83
N ALA A 120 -10.63 -8.53 -10.69
CA ALA A 120 -11.47 -7.35 -10.42
C ALA A 120 -12.31 -7.46 -9.14
N VAL A 121 -12.57 -8.67 -8.65
CA VAL A 121 -13.32 -8.93 -7.42
C VAL A 121 -12.42 -8.90 -6.17
N VAL A 122 -11.11 -9.13 -6.32
CA VAL A 122 -10.15 -9.23 -5.22
C VAL A 122 -9.14 -8.09 -5.31
N ARG A 123 -9.39 -7.02 -4.54
CA ARG A 123 -8.60 -5.78 -4.54
C ARG A 123 -7.09 -6.01 -4.32
N SER A 124 -6.74 -6.96 -3.46
CA SER A 124 -5.36 -7.37 -3.16
C SER A 124 -4.67 -8.11 -4.31
N ARG A 125 -5.24 -8.08 -5.52
CA ARG A 125 -4.65 -8.62 -6.74
C ARG A 125 -4.66 -7.64 -7.90
N LEU A 126 -5.15 -6.41 -7.68
CA LEU A 126 -5.09 -5.37 -8.69
C LEU A 126 -3.65 -4.91 -8.87
N THR A 127 -3.28 -4.68 -10.13
CA THR A 127 -1.95 -4.19 -10.52
C THR A 127 -2.00 -2.80 -11.17
N CYS A 128 -3.20 -2.39 -11.59
CA CYS A 128 -3.44 -1.09 -12.20
C CYS A 128 -4.89 -0.60 -11.99
N HIS A 129 -5.12 0.70 -12.22
CA HIS A 129 -6.45 1.32 -12.17
C HIS A 129 -6.60 2.42 -13.24
N VAL A 130 -7.85 2.65 -13.69
CA VAL A 130 -8.17 3.65 -14.73
C VAL A 130 -8.18 5.09 -14.21
N THR A 131 -8.24 5.27 -12.90
CA THR A 131 -8.24 6.60 -12.26
C THR A 131 -6.87 7.23 -12.38
N ASP A 132 -6.84 8.55 -12.64
CA ASP A 132 -5.61 9.32 -12.66
C ASP A 132 -5.00 9.47 -11.26
N GLU A 133 -3.68 9.60 -11.22
CA GLU A 133 -2.95 9.88 -9.98
C GLU A 133 -2.71 11.38 -9.81
N ASP A 134 -2.70 11.83 -8.57
CA ASP A 134 -2.24 13.17 -8.22
C ASP A 134 -0.71 13.30 -8.34
N PRO A 135 -0.19 14.54 -8.45
CA PRO A 135 1.23 14.81 -8.42
C PRO A 135 1.93 14.26 -7.16
N PRO A 136 3.21 13.83 -7.27
CA PRO A 136 3.98 13.26 -6.17
C PRO A 136 3.95 14.06 -4.87
N GLU A 137 3.93 15.38 -4.94
CA GLU A 137 3.93 16.27 -3.77
C GLU A 137 2.66 16.06 -2.94
N LYS A 138 1.49 16.03 -3.57
CA LYS A 138 0.21 15.75 -2.90
C LYS A 138 0.14 14.32 -2.37
N VAL A 139 0.72 13.37 -3.10
CA VAL A 139 0.75 11.96 -2.68
C VAL A 139 1.54 11.83 -1.38
N LEU A 140 2.73 12.40 -1.34
CA LEU A 140 3.60 12.36 -0.17
C LEU A 140 3.05 13.18 0.99
N GLU A 141 2.39 14.31 0.72
CA GLU A 141 1.70 15.09 1.74
C GLU A 141 0.67 14.22 2.49
N ARG A 142 -0.22 13.53 1.76
CA ARG A 142 -1.20 12.61 2.34
C ARG A 142 -0.56 11.45 3.07
N ALA A 143 0.41 10.77 2.46
CA ALA A 143 1.07 9.62 3.08
C ALA A 143 1.76 10.01 4.40
N ASN A 144 2.45 11.16 4.43
CA ASN A 144 3.09 11.66 5.64
C ASN A 144 2.08 12.17 6.69
N HIS A 145 0.97 12.77 6.27
CA HIS A 145 -0.11 13.14 7.18
C HIS A 145 -0.71 11.91 7.87
N LEU A 146 -1.05 10.89 7.09
CA LEU A 146 -1.61 9.63 7.62
C LEU A 146 -0.62 8.82 8.44
N LEU A 147 0.70 8.97 8.21
CA LEU A 147 1.73 8.41 9.10
C LEU A 147 1.69 9.04 10.50
N ARG A 148 1.25 10.30 10.64
CA ARG A 148 1.15 10.98 11.93
C ARG A 148 -0.21 10.77 12.60
N GLU A 149 -1.28 10.89 11.83
CA GLU A 149 -2.66 10.88 12.36
C GLU A 149 -3.30 9.48 12.37
N GLY A 150 -2.76 8.55 11.58
CA GLY A 150 -3.34 7.22 11.36
C GLY A 150 -4.34 7.17 10.19
N PHE A 151 -4.78 5.96 9.85
CA PHE A 151 -5.71 5.68 8.73
C PHE A 151 -6.83 4.72 9.15
N GLY A 152 -7.34 4.91 10.37
CA GLY A 152 -8.33 4.04 10.98
C GLY A 152 -7.79 2.65 11.33
N THR A 153 -8.70 1.70 11.52
CA THR A 153 -8.37 0.32 11.91
C THR A 153 -8.08 -0.53 10.67
N TYR A 154 -7.02 -1.33 10.73
CA TYR A 154 -6.66 -2.24 9.64
C TYR A 154 -7.69 -3.36 9.53
N ASP A 155 -8.26 -3.52 8.34
CA ASP A 155 -9.15 -4.62 7.97
C ASP A 155 -8.73 -5.17 6.60
N ALA A 156 -8.41 -6.46 6.53
CA ALA A 156 -7.88 -7.09 5.33
C ALA A 156 -8.82 -7.00 4.10
N THR A 157 -10.11 -6.70 4.31
CA THR A 157 -11.15 -6.70 3.27
C THR A 157 -11.62 -5.29 2.87
N VAL A 158 -11.75 -4.36 3.82
CA VAL A 158 -12.36 -3.04 3.56
C VAL A 158 -11.47 -1.83 3.81
N ASN A 159 -10.38 -2.00 4.58
CA ASN A 159 -9.45 -0.92 4.91
C ASN A 159 -8.05 -1.49 5.14
N ASN A 160 -7.36 -1.82 4.05
CA ASN A 160 -6.03 -2.46 4.09
C ASN A 160 -4.95 -1.58 3.42
N CYS A 161 -3.76 -2.15 3.25
CA CYS A 161 -2.63 -1.49 2.59
C CYS A 161 -2.94 -0.95 1.19
N PHE A 162 -3.79 -1.63 0.42
CA PHE A 162 -4.23 -1.14 -0.88
C PHE A 162 -5.12 0.10 -0.77
N ASP A 163 -6.09 0.11 0.15
CA ASP A 163 -6.95 1.27 0.37
C ASP A 163 -6.15 2.50 0.78
N PHE A 164 -5.17 2.31 1.67
CA PHE A 164 -4.23 3.36 2.07
C PHE A 164 -3.47 3.93 0.88
N ALA A 165 -2.80 3.07 0.10
CA ALA A 165 -1.99 3.52 -1.02
C ALA A 165 -2.86 4.17 -2.12
N PHE A 166 -4.04 3.61 -2.39
CA PHE A 166 -4.99 4.18 -3.34
C PHE A 166 -5.48 5.57 -2.93
N TYR A 167 -5.81 5.76 -1.65
CA TYR A 167 -6.20 7.07 -1.12
C TYR A 167 -5.04 8.07 -1.22
N CYS A 168 -3.82 7.65 -0.88
CA CYS A 168 -2.65 8.50 -1.03
C CYS A 168 -2.43 8.93 -2.49
N LYS A 169 -2.75 8.08 -3.48
CA LYS A 169 -2.54 8.39 -4.90
C LYS A 169 -3.64 9.25 -5.52
N THR A 170 -4.88 9.12 -5.06
CA THR A 170 -6.05 9.67 -5.77
C THR A 170 -6.91 10.61 -4.92
N GLY A 171 -6.80 10.52 -3.60
CA GLY A 171 -7.60 11.30 -2.65
C GLY A 171 -9.02 10.76 -2.50
N GLY A 172 -9.38 9.80 -3.35
CA GLY A 172 -10.62 9.05 -3.28
C GLY A 172 -10.47 7.77 -2.47
N SER A 173 -11.61 7.21 -2.10
CA SER A 173 -11.73 5.84 -1.63
C SER A 173 -12.47 5.04 -2.69
N ILE A 174 -12.02 3.82 -3.00
CA ILE A 174 -12.85 2.93 -3.82
C ILE A 174 -13.93 2.38 -2.88
N VAL A 175 -15.13 2.94 -3.00
CA VAL A 175 -16.31 2.51 -2.25
C VAL A 175 -16.78 1.16 -2.82
N THR A 176 -16.61 0.10 -2.04
CA THR A 176 -17.26 -1.19 -2.31
C THR A 176 -18.65 -1.21 -1.67
N PRO A 177 -19.57 -2.10 -2.10
CA PRO A 177 -20.83 -2.31 -1.39
C PRO A 177 -20.61 -2.64 0.10
N ALA A 178 -19.59 -3.43 0.44
CA ALA A 178 -19.25 -3.76 1.83
C ALA A 178 -18.77 -2.54 2.63
N ARG A 179 -17.93 -1.67 2.04
CA ARG A 179 -17.49 -0.42 2.65
C ARG A 179 -18.63 0.60 2.73
N ALA A 180 -19.53 0.63 1.74
CA ALA A 180 -20.74 1.46 1.77
C ALA A 180 -21.68 1.03 2.90
N VAL A 181 -21.86 -0.27 3.11
CA VAL A 181 -22.61 -0.81 4.25
C VAL A 181 -21.92 -0.43 5.56
N MET A 182 -20.61 -0.63 5.71
CA MET A 182 -19.87 -0.22 6.91
C MET A 182 -19.97 1.27 7.22
N ILE A 183 -19.86 2.15 6.20
CA ILE A 183 -20.07 3.59 6.33
C ILE A 183 -21.52 3.91 6.72
N ALA A 184 -22.50 3.18 6.18
CA ALA A 184 -23.91 3.37 6.51
C ALA A 184 -24.26 2.89 7.92
N VAL A 185 -23.58 1.87 8.44
CA VAL A 185 -23.84 1.33 9.80
C VAL A 185 -23.06 2.12 10.87
N ASN A 186 -21.84 2.56 10.55
CA ASN A 186 -20.98 3.35 11.42
C ASN A 186 -20.44 4.57 10.65
N PRO A 187 -21.25 5.64 10.51
CA PRO A 187 -20.77 6.86 9.90
C PRO A 187 -19.68 7.46 10.78
N GLU A 188 -18.43 7.46 10.30
CA GLU A 188 -17.38 8.32 10.86
C GLU A 188 -17.91 9.77 10.90
N PRO A 189 -17.63 10.55 11.96
CA PRO A 189 -18.01 11.94 11.97
C PRO A 189 -17.39 12.63 10.76
N VAL A 190 -18.24 13.20 9.90
CA VAL A 190 -17.83 14.02 8.78
C VAL A 190 -16.88 15.10 9.32
N GLN A 191 -15.57 14.95 9.08
CA GLN A 191 -14.67 16.08 9.18
C GLN A 191 -15.05 17.02 8.04
N SER A 192 -15.81 18.04 8.41
CA SER A 192 -16.12 19.17 7.56
C SER A 192 -14.82 19.86 7.17
N ASN A 193 -14.29 19.57 5.98
CA ASN A 193 -13.40 20.52 5.34
C ASN A 193 -14.24 21.72 4.94
N GLN A 194 -14.24 22.72 5.83
CA GLN A 194 -14.83 24.02 5.57
C GLN A 194 -14.26 24.59 4.28
N THR A 195 -15.19 25.00 3.44
CA THR A 195 -15.02 25.81 2.24
C THR A 195 -14.09 26.99 2.53
N CYS A 196 -12.98 27.06 1.81
CA CYS A 196 -12.21 28.30 1.69
C CYS A 196 -13.09 29.30 0.92
N MET A 197 -13.73 30.23 1.63
CA MET A 197 -14.23 31.47 1.05
C MET A 197 -13.02 32.35 0.74
N ILE A 198 -12.78 32.55 -0.55
CA ILE A 198 -11.82 33.51 -1.08
C ILE A 198 -12.35 34.91 -0.76
N LEU A 199 -11.47 35.76 -0.20
CA LEU A 199 -11.69 37.19 0.06
C LEU A 199 -11.93 37.98 -1.24
#